data_AF-A0A0B4B2I6-F1
#
_entry.id   AF-A0A0B4B2I6-F1
#
_cell.length_a   1.000
_cell.length_b   1.000
_cell.length_c   1.000
_cell.angle_alpha   90.00
_cell.angle_beta   90.00
_cell.angle_gamma   90.00
#
_symmetry.space_group_name_H-M   'P 1'
#
loop_
_entity.id
_entity.type
_entity.pdbx_description
1 polymer ?
#
loop_
_entity_poly.entity_id
_entity_poly.type
_entity_poly.pdbx_seq_one_letter_code
_entity_poly.pdbx_strand_id
1 'polypeptide(L)'
;MVSGQDKALIQQSIESERMDLEAFVPAFYEKFFAACPDIRQLFADDMTLQEDKLLASLTHIAEALDDSGRLDALLQMQGEKHRKLRVSDTHFNGFITSFTGALAETLGPDWNSATQDAWTGFLEYVAAKMDFLTRD
;
A
#
# COMPACT_ATOMS: atom_id res chain seq x y z
N MET A 1 -15.02 5.63 1.23
CA MET A 1 -14.44 6.08 2.51
C MET A 1 -14.25 4.83 3.35
N VAL A 2 -13.06 4.64 3.93
CA VAL A 2 -12.74 3.45 4.75
C VAL A 2 -13.59 3.46 6.02
N SER A 3 -14.20 2.34 6.38
CA SER A 3 -15.09 2.28 7.56
C SER A 3 -14.28 2.42 8.86
N GLY A 4 -14.93 2.83 9.96
CA GLY A 4 -14.25 2.92 11.26
C GLY A 4 -13.70 1.57 11.76
N GLN A 5 -14.36 0.47 11.39
CA GLN A 5 -13.89 -0.88 11.68
C GLN A 5 -12.64 -1.23 10.87
N ASP A 6 -12.62 -0.92 9.57
CA ASP A 6 -11.46 -1.21 8.71
C ASP A 6 -10.23 -0.41 9.15
N LYS A 7 -10.42 0.86 9.55
CA LYS A 7 -9.35 1.70 10.13
C LYS A 7 -8.72 1.03 11.36
N ALA A 8 -9.55 0.53 12.27
CA ALA A 8 -9.07 -0.12 13.48
C ALA A 8 -8.27 -1.41 13.17
N LEU A 9 -8.71 -2.20 12.19
CA LEU A 9 -7.99 -3.40 11.75
C LEU A 9 -6.63 -3.08 11.12
N ILE A 10 -6.56 -2.02 10.31
CA ILE A 10 -5.32 -1.52 9.72
C ILE A 10 -4.36 -1.03 10.79
N GLN A 11 -4.85 -0.22 11.74
CA GLN A 11 -4.04 0.28 12.87
C GLN A 11 -3.51 -0.87 13.74
N GLN A 12 -4.38 -1.82 14.11
CA GLN A 12 -4.00 -3.00 14.88
C GLN A 12 -2.94 -3.84 14.15
N SER A 13 -3.02 -3.93 12.82
CA SER A 13 -2.01 -4.65 12.02
C SER A 13 -0.64 -3.98 12.13
N ILE A 14 -0.58 -2.65 12.02
CA ILE A 14 0.67 -1.87 12.10
C ILE A 14 1.27 -1.93 13.52
N GLU A 15 0.42 -1.93 14.55
CA GLU A 15 0.81 -1.97 15.96
C GLU A 15 1.08 -3.39 16.50
N SER A 16 0.84 -4.44 15.70
CA SER A 16 1.06 -5.83 16.14
C SER A 16 2.52 -6.09 16.49
N GLU A 17 2.78 -6.82 17.57
CA GLU A 17 4.12 -7.30 17.94
C GLU A 17 4.73 -8.22 16.87
N ARG A 18 3.92 -8.78 15.97
CA ARG A 18 4.38 -9.60 14.84
C ARG A 18 4.81 -8.75 13.64
N MET A 19 4.44 -7.47 13.60
CA MET A 19 4.78 -6.58 12.50
C MET A 19 6.27 -6.21 12.57
N ASP A 20 7.10 -7.01 11.90
CA ASP A 20 8.50 -6.68 11.65
C ASP A 20 8.61 -5.90 10.34
N LEU A 21 8.73 -4.57 10.45
CA LEU A 21 8.81 -3.68 9.29
C LEU A 21 10.10 -3.84 8.49
N GLU A 22 11.21 -4.20 9.16
CA GLU A 22 12.50 -4.44 8.50
C GLU A 22 12.45 -5.71 7.65
N ALA A 23 11.62 -6.69 8.03
CA ALA A 23 11.36 -7.88 7.22
C ALA A 23 10.25 -7.67 6.18
N PHE A 24 9.17 -6.97 6.55
CA PHE A 24 8.00 -6.80 5.71
C PHE A 24 8.30 -6.01 4.42
N VAL A 25 8.99 -4.88 4.53
CA VAL A 25 9.18 -3.96 3.41
C VAL A 25 10.00 -4.60 2.27
N PRO A 26 11.15 -5.26 2.53
CA PRO A 26 11.88 -5.99 1.49
C PRO A 26 11.05 -7.13 0.89
N ALA A 27 10.32 -7.90 1.72
CA ALA A 27 9.47 -9.00 1.26
C ALA A 27 8.35 -8.51 0.33
N PHE A 28 7.76 -7.34 0.63
CA PHE A 28 6.81 -6.68 -0.25
C PHE A 28 7.44 -6.33 -1.60
N TYR A 29 8.60 -5.66 -1.62
CA TYR A 29 9.24 -5.24 -2.87
C TYR A 29 9.68 -6.43 -3.72
N GLU A 30 10.18 -7.51 -3.10
CA GLU A 30 10.49 -8.75 -3.80
C GLU A 30 9.27 -9.31 -4.53
N LYS A 31 8.12 -9.42 -3.84
CA LYS A 31 6.86 -9.88 -4.45
C LYS A 31 6.38 -8.93 -5.53
N PHE A 32 6.47 -7.62 -5.30
CA PHE A 32 6.00 -6.62 -6.24
C PHE A 32 6.80 -6.63 -7.54
N PHE A 33 8.13 -6.76 -7.45
CA PHE A 33 8.98 -6.87 -8.64
C PHE A 33 8.83 -8.22 -9.33
N ALA A 34 8.51 -9.30 -8.60
CA ALA A 34 8.16 -10.58 -9.23
C ALA A 34 6.82 -10.48 -10.00
N ALA A 35 5.82 -9.79 -9.45
CA ALA A 35 4.51 -9.62 -10.05
C ALA A 35 4.52 -8.61 -11.22
N CYS A 36 5.36 -7.58 -11.15
CA CYS A 36 5.48 -6.52 -12.15
C CYS A 36 6.96 -6.23 -12.46
N PRO A 37 7.66 -7.11 -13.21
CA PRO A 37 9.12 -6.98 -13.41
C PRO A 37 9.54 -5.67 -14.10
N ASP A 38 8.69 -5.13 -14.97
CA ASP A 38 8.93 -3.90 -15.71
C ASP A 38 8.92 -2.64 -14.83
N ILE A 39 8.34 -2.71 -13.63
CA ILE A 39 8.34 -1.57 -12.71
C ILE A 39 9.68 -1.37 -12.01
N ARG A 40 10.51 -2.43 -11.91
CA ARG A 40 11.81 -2.38 -11.22
C ARG A 40 12.72 -1.26 -11.76
N GLN A 41 12.63 -0.96 -13.05
CA GLN A 41 13.43 0.08 -13.71
C GLN A 41 13.10 1.50 -13.23
N LEU A 42 11.96 1.70 -12.57
CA LEU A 42 11.56 2.99 -12.00
C LEU A 42 12.20 3.26 -10.64
N PHE A 43 12.82 2.24 -10.05
CA PHE A 43 13.44 2.29 -8.73
C PHE A 43 14.96 2.30 -8.84
N ALA A 44 15.62 2.94 -7.88
CA ALA A 44 17.08 2.93 -7.79
C ALA A 44 17.61 1.50 -7.51
N ASP A 45 18.90 1.27 -7.76
CA ASP A 45 19.55 0.02 -7.37
C ASP A 45 19.56 -0.13 -5.84
N ASP A 46 19.87 0.96 -5.14
CA ASP A 46 19.74 1.08 -3.69
C ASP A 46 18.29 1.40 -3.31
N MET A 47 17.65 0.46 -2.62
CA MET A 47 16.26 0.54 -2.21
C MET A 47 16.06 1.17 -0.82
N THR A 48 17.11 1.38 -0.01
CA THR A 48 16.96 1.78 1.40
C THR A 48 16.09 3.02 1.57
N LEU A 49 16.35 4.09 0.80
CA LEU A 49 15.55 5.31 0.89
C LEU A 49 14.09 5.11 0.45
N GLN A 50 13.85 4.18 -0.49
CA GLN A 50 12.51 3.90 -0.98
C GLN A 50 11.71 3.06 0.02
N GLU A 51 12.37 2.13 0.70
CA GLU A 51 11.79 1.31 1.76
C GLU A 51 11.33 2.18 2.94
N ASP A 52 12.19 3.12 3.39
CA ASP A 52 11.86 4.10 4.43
C ASP A 52 10.64 4.95 4.05
N LYS A 53 10.57 5.38 2.79
CA LYS A 53 9.47 6.22 2.27
C LYS A 53 8.14 5.47 2.24
N LEU A 54 8.14 4.19 1.89
CA LEU A 54 6.92 3.40 1.81
C LEU A 54 6.28 3.31 3.19
N LEU A 55 7.08 2.97 4.20
CA LEU A 55 6.63 2.88 5.58
C LEU A 55 6.03 4.20 6.06
N ALA A 56 6.78 5.30 5.92
CA ALA A 56 6.30 6.61 6.35
C ALA A 56 5.00 7.02 5.64
N SER A 57 4.86 6.66 4.36
CA SER A 57 3.66 6.98 3.58
C SER A 57 2.45 6.21 4.08
N LEU A 58 2.59 4.92 4.43
CA LEU A 58 1.47 4.10 4.88
C LEU A 58 0.94 4.54 6.25
N THR A 59 1.85 4.81 7.19
CA THR A 59 1.48 5.37 8.50
C THR A 59 0.75 6.70 8.31
N HIS A 60 1.28 7.59 7.47
CA HIS A 60 0.67 8.89 7.25
C HIS A 60 -0.71 8.80 6.58
N ILE A 61 -0.88 7.91 5.59
CA ILE A 61 -2.18 7.73 4.94
C ILE A 61 -3.18 7.12 5.92
N ALA A 62 -2.77 6.13 6.74
CA ALA A 62 -3.64 5.52 7.75
C ALA A 62 -4.09 6.52 8.83
N GLU A 63 -3.18 7.39 9.30
CA GLU A 63 -3.50 8.49 10.21
C GLU A 63 -4.39 9.56 9.56
N ALA A 64 -4.16 9.86 8.28
CA ALA A 64 -4.93 10.87 7.55
C ALA A 64 -6.31 10.37 7.09
N LEU A 65 -6.66 9.10 7.31
CA LEU A 65 -8.00 8.58 7.05
C LEU A 65 -9.10 9.29 7.85
N ASP A 66 -8.74 10.00 8.93
CA ASP A 66 -9.65 10.83 9.73
C ASP A 66 -9.75 12.29 9.22
N ASP A 67 -8.90 12.73 8.29
CA ASP A 67 -8.93 14.05 7.64
C ASP A 67 -8.91 13.92 6.09
N SER A 68 -10.07 13.51 5.55
CA SER A 68 -10.20 13.10 4.15
C SER A 68 -9.92 14.20 3.11
N GLY A 69 -10.12 15.47 3.45
CA GLY A 69 -10.03 16.56 2.47
C GLY A 69 -8.61 16.85 2.01
N ARG A 70 -7.65 16.89 2.95
CA ARG A 70 -6.24 17.14 2.64
C ARG A 70 -5.56 15.93 2.02
N LEU A 71 -5.94 14.73 2.46
CA LEU A 71 -5.42 13.47 1.93
C LEU A 71 -5.77 13.30 0.45
N ASP A 72 -7.00 13.60 0.06
CA ASP A 72 -7.46 13.45 -1.32
C ASP A 72 -6.64 14.29 -2.31
N ALA A 73 -6.38 15.56 -1.99
CA ALA A 73 -5.57 16.44 -2.84
C ALA A 73 -4.12 15.93 -2.98
N LEU A 74 -3.55 15.40 -1.90
CA LEU A 74 -2.21 14.81 -1.92
C LEU A 74 -2.16 13.55 -2.79
N LEU A 75 -3.15 12.66 -2.67
CA LEU A 75 -3.23 11.44 -3.47
C LEU A 75 -3.41 11.75 -4.96
N GLN A 76 -4.21 12.75 -5.33
CA GLN A 76 -4.34 13.17 -6.73
C GLN A 76 -3.00 13.64 -7.32
N MET A 77 -2.26 14.49 -6.60
CA MET A 77 -0.93 14.93 -7.03
C MET A 77 0.05 13.76 -7.18
N GLN A 78 -0.04 12.76 -6.29
CA GLN A 78 0.78 11.55 -6.39
C GLN A 78 0.37 10.72 -7.61
N GLY A 79 -0.93 10.61 -7.90
CA GLY A 79 -1.45 9.94 -9.10
C GLY A 79 -0.88 10.49 -10.39
N GLU A 80 -0.86 11.82 -10.54
CA GLU A 80 -0.26 12.48 -11.71
C GLU A 80 1.22 12.12 -11.90
N LYS A 81 2.00 12.07 -10.80
CA LYS A 81 3.41 11.68 -10.85
C LYS A 81 3.57 10.22 -11.28
N HIS A 82 2.76 9.31 -10.74
CA HIS A 82 2.80 7.90 -11.09
C HIS A 82 2.45 7.67 -12.57
N ARG A 83 1.45 8.38 -13.10
CA ARG A 83 1.10 8.32 -14.54
C ARG A 83 2.22 8.87 -15.43
N LYS A 84 2.90 9.95 -15.04
CA LYS A 84 4.08 10.45 -15.77
C LYS A 84 5.21 9.42 -15.86
N LEU A 85 5.32 8.54 -14.85
CA LEU A 85 6.24 7.39 -14.83
C LEU A 85 5.71 6.16 -15.57
N ARG A 86 4.54 6.24 -16.21
CA ARG A 86 3.87 5.14 -16.93
C ARG A 86 3.45 3.96 -16.05
N VAL A 87 3.24 4.21 -14.76
CA VAL A 87 2.53 3.25 -13.88
C VAL A 87 1.11 3.06 -14.41
N SER A 88 0.56 1.85 -14.28
CA SER A 88 -0.73 1.43 -14.84
C SER A 88 -1.59 0.74 -13.80
N ASP A 89 -2.85 0.45 -14.14
CA ASP A 89 -3.77 -0.31 -13.29
C ASP A 89 -3.22 -1.71 -12.97
N THR A 90 -2.54 -2.36 -13.91
CA THR A 90 -1.87 -3.66 -13.67
C THR A 90 -0.81 -3.55 -12.59
N HIS A 91 -0.04 -2.46 -12.57
CA HIS A 91 0.95 -2.21 -11.53
C HIS A 91 0.30 -2.00 -10.17
N PHE A 92 -0.83 -1.29 -10.09
CA PHE A 92 -1.56 -1.12 -8.82
C PHE A 92 -2.18 -2.43 -8.32
N ASN A 93 -2.72 -3.27 -9.21
CA ASN A 93 -3.19 -4.61 -8.83
C ASN A 93 -2.04 -5.49 -8.30
N GLY A 94 -0.89 -5.44 -8.97
CA GLY A 94 0.33 -6.12 -8.52
C GLY A 94 0.82 -5.61 -7.17
N PHE A 95 0.77 -4.30 -6.95
CA PHE A 95 1.09 -3.66 -5.67
C PHE A 95 0.17 -4.18 -4.56
N ILE A 96 -1.16 -4.11 -4.74
CA ILE A 96 -2.15 -4.54 -3.74
C ILE A 96 -1.97 -6.01 -3.38
N THR A 97 -1.85 -6.87 -4.38
CA THR A 97 -1.68 -8.32 -4.18
C THR A 97 -0.37 -8.66 -3.47
N SER A 98 0.73 -8.00 -3.85
CA SER A 98 2.05 -8.23 -3.24
C SER A 98 2.10 -7.71 -1.81
N PHE A 99 1.49 -6.55 -1.56
CA PHE A 99 1.45 -5.91 -0.25
C PHE A 99 0.63 -6.73 0.75
N THR A 100 -0.58 -7.10 0.38
CA THR A 100 -1.45 -7.95 1.22
C THR A 100 -0.87 -9.35 1.42
N GLY A 101 -0.21 -9.93 0.41
CA GLY A 101 0.53 -11.18 0.56
C GLY A 101 1.68 -11.09 1.55
N ALA A 102 2.48 -10.01 1.50
CA ALA A 102 3.54 -9.77 2.47
C ALA A 102 3.00 -9.53 3.89
N LEU A 103 1.87 -8.84 4.04
CA LEU A 103 1.20 -8.67 5.33
C LEU A 103 0.74 -10.02 5.89
N ALA A 104 0.15 -10.88 5.07
CA ALA A 104 -0.30 -12.20 5.48
C ALA A 104 0.85 -13.07 6.00
N GLU A 105 2.00 -13.03 5.34
CA GLU A 105 3.20 -13.76 5.77
C GLU A 105 3.78 -13.19 7.07
N THR A 106 3.79 -11.86 7.21
CA THR A 106 4.36 -11.17 8.38
C THR A 106 3.49 -11.35 9.62
N LEU A 107 2.18 -11.13 9.50
CA LEU A 107 1.23 -11.20 10.60
C LEU A 107 0.84 -12.63 10.96
N GLY A 108 0.97 -13.56 10.01
CA GLY A 108 0.75 -14.99 10.22
C GLY A 108 -0.60 -15.28 10.89
N PRO A 109 -0.64 -15.82 12.13
CA PRO A 109 -1.89 -16.13 12.82
C PRO A 109 -2.84 -14.93 13.04
N ASP A 110 -2.31 -13.71 13.05
CA ASP A 110 -3.11 -12.50 13.26
C ASP A 110 -3.82 -12.07 11.95
N TRP A 111 -3.40 -12.62 10.80
CA TRP A 111 -4.02 -12.36 9.51
C TRP A 111 -5.32 -13.15 9.33
N ASN A 112 -6.44 -12.44 9.23
CA ASN A 112 -7.78 -13.02 9.00
C ASN A 112 -8.50 -12.32 7.83
N SER A 113 -9.64 -12.87 7.40
CA SER A 113 -10.39 -12.35 6.25
C SER A 113 -10.81 -10.89 6.42
N ALA A 114 -11.24 -10.48 7.62
CA ALA A 114 -11.63 -9.09 7.87
C ALA A 114 -10.43 -8.14 7.73
N THR A 115 -9.25 -8.56 8.19
CA THR A 115 -8.00 -7.79 8.07
C THR A 115 -7.57 -7.67 6.62
N GLN A 116 -7.66 -8.77 5.86
CA GLN A 116 -7.41 -8.77 4.42
C GLN A 116 -8.35 -7.83 3.66
N ASP A 117 -9.64 -7.90 3.93
CA ASP A 117 -10.65 -7.07 3.28
C ASP A 117 -10.43 -5.58 3.59
N ALA A 118 -10.11 -5.25 4.85
CA ALA A 118 -9.80 -3.90 5.29
C ALA A 118 -8.59 -3.32 4.56
N TRP A 119 -7.47 -4.06 4.51
CA TRP A 119 -6.26 -3.62 3.81
C TRP A 119 -6.46 -3.52 2.30
N THR A 120 -7.13 -4.49 1.68
CA THR A 120 -7.41 -4.48 0.24
C THR A 120 -8.27 -3.27 -0.12
N GLY A 121 -9.39 -3.06 0.57
CA GLY A 121 -10.28 -1.94 0.31
C GLY A 121 -9.63 -0.58 0.58
N PHE A 122 -8.72 -0.49 1.56
CA PHE A 122 -7.94 0.72 1.78
C PHE A 122 -6.97 1.03 0.64
N LEU A 123 -6.22 0.04 0.16
CA LEU A 123 -5.27 0.24 -0.94
C LEU A 123 -5.98 0.51 -2.27
N GLU A 124 -7.13 -0.12 -2.50
CA GLU A 124 -8.01 0.20 -3.64
C GLU A 124 -8.55 1.63 -3.55
N TYR A 125 -8.95 2.08 -2.35
CA TYR A 125 -9.34 3.46 -2.12
C TYR A 125 -8.20 4.44 -2.45
N VAL A 126 -6.99 4.14 -2.00
CA VAL A 126 -5.80 4.95 -2.31
C VAL A 126 -5.54 4.98 -3.82
N ALA A 127 -5.58 3.83 -4.49
CA ALA A 127 -5.43 3.72 -5.93
C ALA A 127 -6.48 4.57 -6.67
N ALA A 128 -7.75 4.47 -6.29
CA ALA A 128 -8.84 5.25 -6.87
C ALA A 128 -8.63 6.77 -6.69
N LYS A 129 -8.15 7.20 -5.52
CA LYS A 129 -7.81 8.61 -5.26
C LYS A 129 -6.59 9.10 -6.04
N MET A 130 -5.72 8.18 -6.45
CA MET A 130 -4.61 8.42 -7.36
C MET A 130 -5.01 8.30 -8.84
N ASP A 131 -6.30 8.14 -9.15
CA ASP A 131 -6.84 7.92 -10.49
C ASP A 131 -6.31 6.62 -11.15
N PHE A 132 -6.25 5.54 -10.37
CA PHE A 132 -6.00 4.18 -10.83
C PHE A 132 -7.14 3.27 -10.40
N LEU A 133 -7.38 2.19 -11.15
CA LEU A 133 -8.52 1.29 -10.90
C LEU A 133 -9.87 2.04 -10.94
N THR A 134 -9.94 3.17 -11.66
CA THR A 134 -11.10 4.08 -11.71
C THR A 134 -12.08 3.77 -12.85
N ARG A 135 -11.96 2.60 -13.50
CA ARG A 135 -12.82 2.26 -14.65
C ARG A 135 -14.02 1.41 -14.28
N ASP A 136 -15.17 2.06 -14.49
CA ASP A 136 -16.56 1.64 -14.78
C ASP A 136 -16.86 0.14 -14.99
#